data_AF-A0A231UUS7-F1
#
_entry.id   AF-A0A231UUS7-F1
#
_cell.length_a   1.000
_cell.length_b   1.000
_cell.length_c   1.000
_cell.angle_alpha   90.00
_cell.angle_beta   90.00
_cell.angle_gamma   90.00
#
_symmetry.space_group_name_H-M   'P 1'
#
loop_
_entity.id
_entity.type
_entity.pdbx_description
1 polymer ?
#
loop_
_entity_poly.entity_id
_entity_poly.type
_entity_poly.pdbx_seq_one_letter_code
_entity_poly.pdbx_strand_id
1 'polypeptide(L)'
;MFPSSKTREQPRASAAVSFRADAIWIACLMAYFAALLGARVLFGGESLNWDDAELPVAADLYRPGYGPQLPLYHWYQNALFGLFGISVFTIALGRDLIRLFTAIAMYVFARQVVRPTAAFAVTLGLELNIHFAWYAQRAFSHNNSAILFGLLAVFVFWMALDRPRSWGRWLLFGLVCGLGLLSKYNFLFVPVALLLTALSAPQFRRALSGTRMGAAFALAGAIAAFPYQWIVNNLALATGASGSLDVADGGFFSTRISGLFELVQALASNAALPFALALLLLWFAPALRPVAPPLRATEHSGVAAAQLGRFLLRYLVCFTALLVIGILVAGIGNVRDRWLLPAFSLAGPAAVLLIWHRINRLGQTVLVSFSVLIALAVLIGHPLESRYWQDRGNAPFGPVIETMEAMGATSGTYVVAPFQWDAGNLKHRRTDWIVDDYRLLRFAQHDDRPFLLVLDNNPANVTQWLKQFGSDYRACPDRPEKRIDTKESDPGERQLELYIRWMCPTGSPKSDE
;
A
#
# COMPACT_ATOMS: atom_id res chain seq x y z
N MET A 1 -51.74 32.94 -31.74
CA MET A 1 -50.73 33.47 -30.80
C MET A 1 -49.77 32.34 -30.46
N PHE A 2 -48.62 32.28 -31.15
CA PHE A 2 -47.60 31.24 -30.95
C PHE A 2 -46.72 31.58 -29.74
N PRO A 3 -46.41 30.65 -28.83
CA PRO A 3 -45.32 30.85 -27.88
C PRO A 3 -43.97 30.60 -28.57
N SER A 4 -43.34 31.71 -28.96
CA SER A 4 -41.91 32.00 -28.88
C SER A 4 -40.97 30.83 -28.51
N SER A 5 -40.17 30.41 -29.48
CA SER A 5 -38.96 29.61 -29.31
C SER A 5 -37.86 30.36 -28.52
N LYS A 6 -37.64 29.93 -27.26
CA LYS A 6 -36.42 30.15 -26.45
C LYS A 6 -36.27 28.84 -25.65
N THR A 7 -35.20 28.07 -25.63
CA THR A 7 -33.75 28.30 -25.75
C THR A 7 -33.10 26.92 -25.95
N ARG A 8 -32.48 26.66 -27.11
CA ARG A 8 -31.80 25.37 -27.40
C ARG A 8 -30.29 25.40 -27.15
N GLU A 9 -29.75 26.47 -26.54
CA GLU A 9 -28.29 26.69 -26.36
C GLU A 9 -27.67 26.16 -25.06
N GLN A 10 -28.42 25.55 -24.14
CA GLN A 10 -27.91 25.25 -22.78
C GLN A 10 -27.19 23.91 -22.50
N PRO A 11 -27.20 22.85 -23.35
CA PRO A 11 -26.49 21.60 -23.02
C PRO A 11 -24.96 21.73 -23.02
N ARG A 12 -24.39 22.48 -23.97
CA ARG A 12 -22.93 22.61 -24.15
C ARG A 12 -22.27 23.43 -23.04
N ALA A 13 -22.91 24.51 -22.60
CA ALA A 13 -22.39 25.35 -21.51
C ALA A 13 -22.36 24.61 -20.17
N SER A 14 -23.38 23.80 -19.87
CA SER A 14 -23.43 22.99 -18.63
C SER A 14 -22.38 21.87 -18.63
N ALA A 15 -22.16 21.22 -19.78
CA ALA A 15 -21.11 20.21 -19.92
C ALA A 15 -19.71 20.82 -19.78
N ALA A 16 -19.49 22.00 -20.38
CA ALA A 16 -18.22 22.73 -20.28
C ALA A 16 -17.91 23.19 -18.84
N VAL A 17 -18.91 23.67 -18.09
CA VAL A 17 -18.73 24.05 -16.67
C VAL A 17 -18.41 22.82 -15.81
N SER A 18 -19.08 21.68 -16.03
CA SER A 18 -18.73 20.43 -15.33
C SER A 18 -17.32 19.98 -15.68
N PHE A 19 -16.94 20.02 -16.94
CA PHE A 19 -15.61 19.64 -17.41
C PHE A 19 -14.51 20.51 -16.79
N ARG A 20 -14.72 21.83 -16.70
CA ARG A 20 -13.80 22.75 -16.01
C ARG A 20 -13.67 22.41 -14.53
N ALA A 21 -14.78 22.15 -13.84
CA ALA A 21 -14.74 21.75 -12.43
C ALA A 21 -14.02 20.41 -12.23
N ASP A 22 -14.25 19.44 -13.11
CA ASP A 22 -13.57 18.14 -13.10
C ASP A 22 -12.05 18.31 -13.27
N ALA A 23 -11.61 19.15 -14.22
CA ALA A 23 -10.19 19.46 -14.41
C ALA A 23 -9.56 20.15 -13.18
N ILE A 24 -10.28 21.09 -12.55
CA ILE A 24 -9.79 21.78 -11.34
C ILE A 24 -9.56 20.79 -10.20
N TRP A 25 -10.52 19.90 -9.91
CA TRP A 25 -10.37 18.96 -8.81
C TRP A 25 -9.26 17.93 -9.05
N ILE A 26 -9.11 17.45 -10.29
CA ILE A 26 -8.00 16.59 -10.66
C ILE A 26 -6.67 17.34 -10.52
N ALA A 27 -6.60 18.61 -10.92
CA ALA A 27 -5.41 19.45 -10.73
C ALA A 27 -5.06 19.66 -9.25
N CYS A 28 -6.06 19.85 -8.37
CA CYS A 28 -5.84 19.93 -6.93
C CYS A 28 -5.24 18.63 -6.36
N LEU A 29 -5.72 17.46 -6.81
CA LEU A 29 -5.14 16.17 -6.40
C LEU A 29 -3.69 16.05 -6.88
N MET A 30 -3.42 16.35 -8.16
CA MET A 30 -2.05 16.34 -8.70
C MET A 30 -1.13 17.29 -7.94
N ALA A 31 -1.58 18.49 -7.63
CA ALA A 31 -0.81 19.48 -6.87
C ALA A 31 -0.51 18.99 -5.44
N TYR A 32 -1.49 18.37 -4.76
CA TYR A 32 -1.29 17.81 -3.42
C TYR A 32 -0.26 16.69 -3.40
N PHE A 33 -0.35 15.71 -4.31
CA PHE A 33 0.61 14.61 -4.37
C PHE A 33 1.99 15.06 -4.86
N ALA A 34 2.08 16.05 -5.75
CA ALA A 34 3.34 16.68 -6.12
C ALA A 34 3.98 17.40 -4.92
N ALA A 35 3.18 18.09 -4.10
CA ALA A 35 3.65 18.72 -2.88
C ALA A 35 4.14 17.69 -1.84
N LEU A 36 3.45 16.56 -1.68
CA LEU A 36 3.88 15.46 -0.82
C LEU A 36 5.23 14.89 -1.24
N LEU A 37 5.40 14.62 -2.54
CA LEU A 37 6.64 14.14 -3.12
C LEU A 37 7.78 15.14 -2.89
N GLY A 38 7.53 16.42 -3.23
CA GLY A 38 8.50 17.50 -3.01
C GLY A 38 8.87 17.64 -1.54
N ALA A 39 7.90 17.59 -0.63
CA ALA A 39 8.14 17.70 0.79
C ALA A 39 8.96 16.51 1.33
N ARG A 40 8.67 15.28 0.90
CA ARG A 40 9.44 14.08 1.31
C ARG A 40 10.89 14.15 0.85
N VAL A 41 11.16 14.70 -0.34
CA VAL A 41 12.51 14.80 -0.92
C VAL A 41 13.30 15.97 -0.31
N LEU A 42 12.66 17.13 -0.13
CA LEU A 42 13.34 18.34 0.34
C LEU A 42 13.54 18.36 1.86
N PHE A 43 12.57 17.85 2.62
CA PHE A 43 12.54 17.97 4.08
C PHE A 43 12.64 16.64 4.81
N GLY A 44 12.49 15.51 4.12
CA GLY A 44 12.64 14.19 4.73
C GLY A 44 14.10 13.81 4.99
N GLY A 45 14.30 12.70 5.71
CA GLY A 45 15.62 12.13 5.91
C GLY A 45 16.15 11.39 4.68
N GLU A 46 17.47 11.28 4.58
CA GLU A 46 18.18 10.60 3.48
C GLU A 46 18.09 9.09 3.57
N SER A 47 18.07 8.55 4.79
CA SER A 47 17.95 7.11 5.00
C SER A 47 16.53 6.62 4.76
N LEU A 48 16.44 5.43 4.16
CA LEU A 48 15.18 4.76 3.84
C LEU A 48 14.53 4.24 5.13
N ASN A 49 13.20 4.33 5.17
CA ASN A 49 12.38 3.74 6.22
C ASN A 49 12.08 2.26 5.93
N TRP A 50 11.58 1.52 6.93
CA TRP A 50 11.29 0.07 6.91
C TRP A 50 10.99 -0.56 5.54
N ASP A 51 9.77 -0.38 5.04
CA ASP A 51 9.29 -1.03 3.82
C ASP A 51 9.94 -0.41 2.57
N ASP A 52 10.36 0.85 2.64
CA ASP A 52 11.10 1.51 1.55
C ASP A 52 12.47 0.84 1.35
N ALA A 53 13.12 0.39 2.43
CA ALA A 53 14.41 -0.30 2.39
C ALA A 53 14.31 -1.72 1.78
N GLU A 54 13.13 -2.32 1.67
CA GLU A 54 12.96 -3.59 0.95
C GLU A 54 13.24 -3.45 -0.55
N LEU A 55 12.85 -2.31 -1.11
CA LEU A 55 12.70 -2.13 -2.54
C LEU A 55 14.05 -2.11 -3.27
N PRO A 56 15.09 -1.38 -2.81
CA PRO A 56 16.40 -1.37 -3.46
C PRO A 56 17.07 -2.74 -3.57
N VAL A 57 16.90 -3.60 -2.56
CA VAL A 57 17.48 -4.96 -2.53
C VAL A 57 16.89 -5.80 -3.66
N ALA A 58 15.62 -5.56 -3.99
CA ALA A 58 14.90 -6.24 -5.06
C ALA A 58 15.04 -5.57 -6.43
N ALA A 59 15.86 -4.52 -6.56
CA ALA A 59 16.04 -3.78 -7.81
C ALA A 59 16.51 -4.72 -8.94
N ASP A 60 16.00 -4.49 -10.16
CA ASP A 60 16.28 -5.25 -11.38
C ASP A 60 15.91 -6.75 -11.36
N LEU A 61 15.31 -7.23 -10.27
CA LEU A 61 14.82 -8.59 -10.17
C LEU A 61 13.34 -8.64 -10.52
N TYR A 62 12.96 -9.29 -11.62
CA TYR A 62 11.55 -9.60 -11.96
C TYR A 62 11.22 -11.06 -11.62
N ARG A 63 11.19 -11.35 -10.31
CA ARG A 63 10.94 -12.70 -9.79
C ARG A 63 9.44 -12.94 -9.59
N PRO A 64 8.98 -14.20 -9.65
CA PRO A 64 7.62 -14.55 -9.28
C PRO A 64 7.31 -14.38 -7.78
N GLY A 65 8.32 -14.26 -6.90
CA GLY A 65 8.10 -14.05 -5.48
C GLY A 65 9.25 -13.33 -4.76
N TYR A 66 8.89 -12.65 -3.68
CA TYR A 66 9.76 -11.76 -2.88
C TYR A 66 9.54 -12.06 -1.39
N GLY A 67 9.81 -13.31 -0.99
CA GLY A 67 9.52 -13.80 0.36
C GLY A 67 8.05 -13.63 0.72
N PRO A 68 7.70 -12.92 1.81
CA PRO A 68 6.32 -12.74 2.25
C PRO A 68 5.51 -11.74 1.41
N GLN A 69 6.14 -11.03 0.47
CA GLN A 69 5.46 -10.06 -0.38
C GLN A 69 5.12 -10.66 -1.75
N LEU A 70 4.03 -10.15 -2.31
CA LEU A 70 3.60 -10.46 -3.67
C LEU A 70 4.21 -9.45 -4.66
N PRO A 71 4.40 -9.88 -5.93
CA PRO A 71 5.41 -9.26 -6.78
C PRO A 71 5.00 -7.94 -7.44
N LEU A 72 3.71 -7.57 -7.44
CA LEU A 72 3.24 -6.46 -8.26
C LEU A 72 3.92 -5.13 -7.92
N TYR A 73 4.06 -4.82 -6.63
CA TYR A 73 4.70 -3.57 -6.23
C TYR A 73 6.20 -3.58 -6.58
N HIS A 74 6.88 -4.72 -6.43
CA HIS A 74 8.29 -4.84 -6.82
C HIS A 74 8.48 -4.64 -8.32
N TRP A 75 7.66 -5.29 -9.15
CA TRP A 75 7.74 -5.12 -10.61
C TRP A 75 7.48 -3.67 -11.01
N TYR A 76 6.49 -3.03 -10.39
CA TYR A 76 6.18 -1.62 -10.60
C TYR A 76 7.34 -0.71 -10.18
N GLN A 77 7.89 -0.92 -8.99
CA GLN A 77 8.98 -0.11 -8.46
C GLN A 77 10.29 -0.32 -9.24
N ASN A 78 10.57 -1.53 -9.71
CA ASN A 78 11.73 -1.83 -10.54
C ASN A 78 11.67 -1.12 -11.90
N ALA A 79 10.47 -1.00 -12.49
CA ALA A 79 10.31 -0.19 -13.69
C ALA A 79 10.66 1.28 -13.42
N LEU A 80 10.30 1.83 -12.25
CA LEU A 80 10.69 3.18 -11.87
C LEU A 80 12.18 3.32 -11.58
N PHE A 81 12.80 2.32 -10.93
CA PHE A 81 14.25 2.30 -10.75
C PHE A 81 15.00 2.28 -12.08
N GLY A 82 14.51 1.53 -13.08
CA GLY A 82 15.09 1.55 -14.42
C GLY A 82 14.99 2.91 -15.13
N LEU A 83 14.01 3.75 -14.77
CA LEU A 83 13.81 5.08 -15.37
C LEU A 83 14.53 6.22 -14.63
N PHE A 84 14.56 6.15 -13.30
CA PHE A 84 15.01 7.27 -12.45
C PHE A 84 16.17 6.90 -11.50
N GLY A 85 16.65 5.66 -11.54
CA GLY A 85 17.65 5.13 -10.60
C GLY A 85 17.09 4.87 -9.20
N ILE A 86 17.89 4.23 -8.35
CA ILE A 86 17.54 3.96 -6.94
C ILE A 86 17.75 5.24 -6.13
N SER A 87 16.65 5.83 -5.64
CA SER A 87 16.71 7.02 -4.78
C SER A 87 15.49 7.13 -3.87
N VAL A 88 15.57 7.95 -2.82
CA VAL A 88 14.41 8.38 -2.01
C VAL A 88 13.31 8.96 -2.91
N PHE A 89 13.69 9.77 -3.90
CA PHE A 89 12.75 10.34 -4.87
C PHE A 89 12.00 9.24 -5.63
N THR A 90 12.70 8.25 -6.19
CA THR A 90 12.08 7.20 -7.00
C THR A 90 11.13 6.32 -6.18
N ILE A 91 11.47 6.03 -4.93
CA ILE A 91 10.62 5.27 -4.01
C ILE A 91 9.38 6.08 -3.62
N ALA A 92 9.56 7.34 -3.23
CA ALA A 92 8.46 8.24 -2.88
C ALA A 92 7.53 8.47 -4.08
N LEU A 93 8.09 8.66 -5.27
CA LEU A 93 7.35 8.82 -6.52
C LEU A 93 6.45 7.62 -6.79
N GLY A 94 6.98 6.39 -6.68
CA GLY A 94 6.20 5.18 -6.90
C GLY A 94 5.01 5.07 -5.96
N ARG A 95 5.24 5.37 -4.67
CA ARG A 95 4.19 5.38 -3.65
C ARG A 95 3.12 6.44 -3.93
N ASP A 96 3.54 7.68 -4.18
CA ASP A 96 2.64 8.81 -4.39
C ASP A 96 1.84 8.69 -5.69
N LEU A 97 2.41 8.09 -6.74
CA LEU A 97 1.68 7.79 -7.98
C LEU A 97 0.52 6.83 -7.73
N ILE A 98 0.73 5.73 -7.01
CA ILE A 98 -0.34 4.77 -6.68
C ILE A 98 -1.46 5.45 -5.88
N ARG A 99 -1.10 6.28 -4.91
CA ARG A 99 -2.07 7.04 -4.10
C ARG A 99 -2.81 8.08 -4.93
N LEU A 100 -2.12 8.80 -5.81
CA LEU A 100 -2.73 9.74 -6.76
C LEU A 100 -3.73 9.02 -7.66
N PHE A 101 -3.35 7.87 -8.24
CA PHE A 101 -4.27 7.07 -9.05
C PHE A 101 -5.46 6.55 -8.23
N THR A 102 -5.27 6.22 -6.96
CA THR A 102 -6.37 5.84 -6.06
C THR A 102 -7.34 7.01 -5.87
N ALA A 103 -6.83 8.21 -5.59
CA ALA A 103 -7.65 9.41 -5.41
C ALA A 103 -8.39 9.79 -6.71
N ILE A 104 -7.71 9.77 -7.86
CA ILE A 104 -8.33 10.04 -9.17
C ILE A 104 -9.39 8.98 -9.49
N ALA A 105 -9.11 7.70 -9.27
CA ALA A 105 -10.08 6.63 -9.51
C ALA A 105 -11.31 6.78 -8.61
N MET A 106 -11.13 7.17 -7.34
CA MET A 106 -12.25 7.42 -6.42
C MET A 106 -13.06 8.62 -6.87
N TYR A 107 -12.41 9.70 -7.31
CA TYR A 107 -13.08 10.86 -7.87
C TYR A 107 -13.94 10.45 -9.07
N VAL A 108 -13.35 9.80 -10.07
CA VAL A 108 -14.06 9.33 -11.28
C VAL A 108 -15.21 8.39 -10.93
N PHE A 109 -15.02 7.50 -9.96
CA PHE A 109 -16.07 6.59 -9.50
C PHE A 109 -17.24 7.35 -8.86
N ALA A 110 -16.96 8.25 -7.91
CA ALA A 110 -17.97 9.07 -7.27
C ALA A 110 -18.70 9.99 -8.27
N ARG A 111 -17.99 10.50 -9.29
CA ARG A 111 -18.57 11.33 -10.36
C ARG A 111 -19.64 10.63 -11.18
N GLN A 112 -19.75 9.30 -11.12
CA GLN A 112 -20.85 8.59 -11.76
C GLN A 112 -22.20 8.87 -11.11
N VAL A 113 -22.23 9.24 -9.83
CA VAL A 113 -23.47 9.38 -9.06
C VAL A 113 -23.66 10.76 -8.43
N VAL A 114 -22.58 11.54 -8.25
CA VAL A 114 -22.63 12.88 -7.65
C VAL A 114 -21.90 13.94 -8.47
N ARG A 115 -22.21 15.22 -8.20
CA ARG A 115 -21.61 16.41 -8.84
C ARG A 115 -20.10 16.55 -8.50
N PRO A 116 -19.32 17.34 -9.28
CA PRO A 116 -17.88 17.54 -9.06
C PRO A 116 -17.46 17.79 -7.61
N THR A 117 -18.10 18.76 -6.94
CA THR A 117 -17.79 19.13 -5.55
C THR A 117 -18.03 18.00 -4.56
N ALA A 118 -19.15 17.28 -4.71
CA ALA A 118 -19.50 16.15 -3.87
C ALA A 118 -18.57 14.95 -4.14
N ALA A 119 -18.20 14.70 -5.39
CA ALA A 119 -17.23 13.65 -5.71
C ALA A 119 -15.84 13.94 -5.13
N PHE A 120 -15.43 15.20 -5.15
CA PHE A 120 -14.19 15.61 -4.48
C PHE A 120 -14.28 15.40 -2.97
N ALA A 121 -15.41 15.74 -2.33
CA ALA A 121 -15.62 15.44 -0.91
C ALA A 121 -15.62 13.93 -0.61
N VAL A 122 -16.19 13.10 -1.48
CA VAL A 122 -16.12 11.64 -1.36
C VAL A 122 -14.69 11.13 -1.49
N THR A 123 -13.90 11.74 -2.37
CA THR A 123 -12.47 11.43 -2.56
C THR A 123 -11.66 11.82 -1.32
N LEU A 124 -11.90 13.01 -0.75
CA LEU A 124 -11.33 13.43 0.53
C LEU A 124 -11.71 12.51 1.68
N GLY A 125 -12.83 11.78 1.56
CA GLY A 125 -13.20 10.73 2.51
C GLY A 125 -12.13 9.65 2.67
N LEU A 126 -11.25 9.43 1.68
CA LEU A 126 -10.11 8.51 1.82
C LEU A 126 -9.16 8.95 2.96
N GLU A 127 -8.97 10.26 3.14
CA GLU A 127 -8.10 10.83 4.19
C GLU A 127 -8.68 10.67 5.60
N LEU A 128 -9.97 10.34 5.73
CA LEU A 128 -10.58 10.01 7.03
C LEU A 128 -10.15 8.63 7.56
N ASN A 129 -9.50 7.82 6.73
CA ASN A 129 -8.87 6.58 7.17
C ASN A 129 -7.38 6.87 7.45
N ILE A 130 -6.97 6.78 8.72
CA ILE A 130 -5.59 7.11 9.14
C ILE A 130 -4.52 6.28 8.42
N HIS A 131 -4.86 5.06 8.03
CA HIS A 131 -3.95 4.19 7.28
C HIS A 131 -3.73 4.66 5.86
N PHE A 132 -4.77 5.19 5.20
CA PHE A 132 -4.63 5.84 3.90
C PHE A 132 -4.00 7.23 4.00
N ALA A 133 -4.32 8.00 5.04
CA ALA A 133 -3.78 9.35 5.19
C ALA A 133 -2.29 9.32 5.52
N TRP A 134 -1.94 8.67 6.64
CA TRP A 134 -0.62 8.72 7.27
C TRP A 134 0.25 7.50 6.94
N TYR A 135 -0.18 6.29 7.30
CA TYR A 135 0.68 5.10 7.18
C TYR A 135 1.00 4.73 5.72
N ALA A 136 0.09 5.02 4.79
CA ALA A 136 0.27 4.94 3.35
C ALA A 136 1.43 5.80 2.83
N GLN A 137 1.80 6.88 3.52
CA GLN A 137 3.01 7.65 3.22
C GLN A 137 4.27 7.00 3.82
N ARG A 138 4.15 6.40 5.02
CA ARG A 138 5.30 6.00 5.81
C ARG A 138 5.92 4.65 5.41
N ALA A 139 5.10 3.61 5.20
CA ALA A 139 5.62 2.23 5.10
C ALA A 139 4.66 1.23 4.42
N PHE A 140 3.69 1.64 3.61
CA PHE A 140 2.62 0.75 3.11
C PHE A 140 2.67 0.49 1.60
N SER A 141 3.85 0.31 1.02
CA SER A 141 4.05 0.07 -0.42
C SER A 141 3.07 -0.97 -1.01
N HIS A 142 3.15 -2.22 -0.56
CA HIS A 142 2.26 -3.30 -1.04
C HIS A 142 0.78 -3.06 -0.68
N ASN A 143 0.53 -2.47 0.50
CA ASN A 143 -0.82 -2.13 0.94
C ASN A 143 -1.45 -1.03 0.06
N ASN A 144 -0.69 -0.05 -0.43
CA ASN A 144 -1.17 0.98 -1.35
C ASN A 144 -1.64 0.38 -2.67
N SER A 145 -0.91 -0.60 -3.20
CA SER A 145 -1.39 -1.37 -4.37
C SER A 145 -2.71 -2.07 -4.05
N ALA A 146 -2.80 -2.74 -2.91
CA ALA A 146 -4.01 -3.46 -2.52
C ALA A 146 -5.22 -2.52 -2.32
N ILE A 147 -5.01 -1.29 -1.84
CA ILE A 147 -6.04 -0.25 -1.76
C ILE A 147 -6.49 0.18 -3.16
N LEU A 148 -5.56 0.50 -4.07
CA LEU A 148 -5.87 0.89 -5.45
C LEU A 148 -6.70 -0.18 -6.16
N PHE A 149 -6.20 -1.42 -6.17
CA PHE A 149 -6.91 -2.53 -6.81
C PHE A 149 -8.20 -2.89 -6.09
N GLY A 150 -8.31 -2.62 -4.78
CA GLY A 150 -9.53 -2.85 -4.01
C GLY A 150 -10.63 -1.90 -4.47
N LEU A 151 -10.30 -0.60 -4.52
CA LEU A 151 -11.16 0.43 -5.09
C LEU A 151 -11.55 0.13 -6.55
N LEU A 152 -10.57 -0.20 -7.40
CA LEU A 152 -10.83 -0.52 -8.80
C LEU A 152 -11.72 -1.77 -8.93
N ALA A 153 -11.56 -2.78 -8.08
CA ALA A 153 -12.39 -3.97 -8.10
C ALA A 153 -13.83 -3.62 -7.75
N VAL A 154 -14.06 -2.83 -6.69
CA VAL A 154 -15.40 -2.33 -6.34
C VAL A 154 -15.99 -1.51 -7.49
N PHE A 155 -15.20 -0.60 -8.06
CA PHE A 155 -15.64 0.29 -9.13
C PHE A 155 -16.03 -0.48 -10.40
N VAL A 156 -15.15 -1.35 -10.89
CA VAL A 156 -15.41 -2.11 -12.11
C VAL A 156 -16.52 -3.14 -11.89
N PHE A 157 -16.61 -3.75 -10.71
CA PHE A 157 -17.73 -4.64 -10.36
C PHE A 157 -19.06 -3.89 -10.36
N TRP A 158 -19.11 -2.69 -9.78
CA TRP A 158 -20.29 -1.82 -9.84
C TRP A 158 -20.70 -1.52 -11.30
N MET A 159 -19.74 -1.18 -12.16
CA MET A 159 -20.01 -0.99 -13.59
C MET A 159 -20.48 -2.29 -14.26
N ALA A 160 -19.91 -3.44 -13.92
CA ALA A 160 -20.32 -4.72 -14.48
C ALA A 160 -21.77 -5.07 -14.09
N LEU A 161 -22.19 -4.79 -12.86
CA LEU A 161 -23.57 -4.94 -12.41
C LEU A 161 -24.53 -3.99 -13.13
N ASP A 162 -24.11 -2.76 -13.45
CA ASP A 162 -24.89 -1.79 -14.20
C ASP A 162 -25.13 -2.23 -15.67
N ARG A 163 -24.16 -2.91 -16.29
CA ARG A 163 -24.32 -3.50 -17.64
C ARG A 163 -23.94 -4.98 -17.63
N PRO A 164 -24.83 -5.84 -17.11
CA PRO A 164 -24.51 -7.24 -16.82
C PRO A 164 -24.18 -8.08 -18.07
N ARG A 165 -24.60 -7.63 -19.26
CA ARG A 165 -24.31 -8.29 -20.53
C ARG A 165 -22.93 -7.95 -21.12
N SER A 166 -22.22 -6.95 -20.58
CA SER A 166 -20.95 -6.48 -21.12
C SER A 166 -19.78 -7.40 -20.73
N TRP A 167 -19.25 -8.14 -21.70
CA TRP A 167 -18.03 -8.95 -21.51
C TRP A 167 -16.84 -8.10 -21.08
N GLY A 168 -16.64 -6.94 -21.72
CA GLY A 168 -15.51 -6.05 -21.41
C GLY A 168 -15.47 -5.62 -19.93
N ARG A 169 -16.61 -5.32 -19.31
CA ARG A 169 -16.65 -4.94 -17.88
C ARG A 169 -16.35 -6.11 -16.94
N TRP A 170 -16.86 -7.31 -17.25
CA TRP A 170 -16.55 -8.51 -16.46
C TRP A 170 -15.09 -8.96 -16.62
N LEU A 171 -14.54 -8.91 -17.82
CA LEU A 171 -13.12 -9.22 -18.05
C LEU A 171 -12.21 -8.17 -17.41
N LEU A 172 -12.58 -6.89 -17.45
CA LEU A 172 -11.85 -5.85 -16.72
C LEU A 172 -11.90 -6.09 -15.21
N PHE A 173 -13.03 -6.56 -14.66
CA PHE A 173 -13.11 -6.96 -13.26
C PHE A 173 -12.16 -8.12 -12.96
N GLY A 174 -12.11 -9.14 -13.83
CA GLY A 174 -11.15 -10.24 -13.73
C GLY A 174 -9.69 -9.78 -13.77
N LEU A 175 -9.34 -8.88 -14.68
CA LEU A 175 -8.00 -8.28 -14.79
C LEU A 175 -7.62 -7.55 -13.49
N VAL A 176 -8.50 -6.68 -12.99
CA VAL A 176 -8.27 -5.92 -11.75
C VAL A 176 -8.15 -6.86 -10.55
N CYS A 177 -8.97 -7.91 -10.48
CA CYS A 177 -8.85 -8.92 -9.42
C CYS A 177 -7.53 -9.72 -9.52
N GLY A 178 -7.11 -10.09 -10.73
CA GLY A 178 -5.83 -10.76 -10.95
C GLY A 178 -4.65 -9.92 -10.47
N LEU A 179 -4.59 -8.65 -10.86
CA LEU A 179 -3.57 -7.71 -10.38
C LEU A 179 -3.67 -7.48 -8.87
N GLY A 180 -4.88 -7.35 -8.33
CA GLY A 180 -5.08 -7.25 -6.88
C GLY A 180 -4.54 -8.45 -6.11
N LEU A 181 -4.72 -9.68 -6.62
CA LEU A 181 -4.13 -10.89 -6.04
C LEU A 181 -2.59 -10.89 -6.08
N LEU A 182 -1.98 -10.14 -7.00
CA LEU A 182 -0.53 -9.94 -7.04
C LEU A 182 -0.03 -8.81 -6.12
N SER A 183 -0.93 -8.11 -5.41
CA SER A 183 -0.56 -7.01 -4.50
C SER A 183 -0.40 -7.47 -3.04
N LYS A 184 -1.36 -8.23 -2.51
CA LYS A 184 -1.36 -8.78 -1.15
C LYS A 184 -2.27 -10.03 -1.05
N TYR A 185 -1.93 -10.96 -0.15
CA TYR A 185 -2.70 -12.19 0.06
C TYR A 185 -4.14 -11.96 0.51
N ASN A 186 -4.34 -11.00 1.41
CA ASN A 186 -5.67 -10.61 1.91
C ASN A 186 -6.56 -9.96 0.84
N PHE A 187 -6.03 -9.65 -0.34
CA PHE A 187 -6.85 -9.18 -1.45
C PHE A 187 -7.90 -10.20 -1.87
N LEU A 188 -7.66 -11.50 -1.67
CA LEU A 188 -8.62 -12.56 -1.99
C LEU A 188 -10.02 -12.33 -1.37
N PHE A 189 -10.08 -11.68 -0.20
CA PHE A 189 -11.36 -11.36 0.45
C PHE A 189 -12.19 -10.33 -0.33
N VAL A 190 -11.58 -9.48 -1.16
CA VAL A 190 -12.26 -8.43 -1.93
C VAL A 190 -13.27 -8.99 -2.94
N PRO A 191 -12.88 -9.83 -3.93
CA PRO A 191 -13.83 -10.38 -4.90
C PRO A 191 -14.91 -11.25 -4.24
N VAL A 192 -14.57 -11.97 -3.17
CA VAL A 192 -15.53 -12.79 -2.43
C VAL A 192 -16.56 -11.91 -1.71
N ALA A 193 -16.10 -10.85 -1.03
CA ALA A 193 -16.99 -9.88 -0.38
C ALA A 193 -17.91 -9.17 -1.38
N LEU A 194 -17.41 -8.82 -2.57
CA LEU A 194 -18.23 -8.24 -3.64
C LEU A 194 -19.32 -9.19 -4.14
N LEU A 195 -18.99 -10.48 -4.30
CA LEU A 195 -19.99 -11.50 -4.63
C LEU A 195 -21.06 -11.60 -3.54
N LEU A 196 -20.68 -11.70 -2.27
CA LEU A 196 -21.62 -11.74 -1.16
C LEU A 196 -22.49 -10.48 -1.08
N THR A 197 -21.91 -9.32 -1.40
CA THR A 197 -22.63 -8.04 -1.48
C THR A 197 -23.70 -8.06 -2.56
N ALA A 198 -23.38 -8.59 -3.75
CA ALA A 198 -24.35 -8.73 -4.83
C ALA A 198 -25.41 -9.79 -4.51
N LEU A 199 -25.00 -10.92 -3.94
CA LEU A 199 -25.90 -12.02 -3.58
C LEU A 199 -26.86 -11.65 -2.46
N SER A 200 -26.51 -10.74 -1.54
CA SER A 200 -27.37 -10.33 -0.42
C SER A 200 -28.48 -9.34 -0.80
N ALA A 201 -28.54 -8.86 -2.05
CA ALA A 201 -29.60 -7.95 -2.51
C ALA A 201 -30.24 -8.42 -3.82
N PRO A 202 -31.58 -8.57 -3.90
CA PRO A 202 -32.25 -9.07 -5.11
C PRO A 202 -31.90 -8.29 -6.39
N GLN A 203 -31.77 -6.97 -6.27
CA GLN A 203 -31.42 -6.07 -7.37
C GLN A 203 -30.05 -6.39 -8.02
N PHE A 204 -29.04 -6.74 -7.22
CA PHE A 204 -27.70 -7.03 -7.70
C PHE A 204 -27.55 -8.52 -8.07
N ARG A 205 -28.22 -9.40 -7.32
CA ARG A 205 -28.26 -10.84 -7.60
C ARG A 205 -28.73 -11.14 -9.02
N ARG A 206 -29.76 -10.43 -9.50
CA ARG A 206 -30.31 -10.58 -10.86
C ARG A 206 -29.36 -10.09 -11.96
N ALA A 207 -28.40 -9.23 -11.62
CA ALA A 207 -27.39 -8.72 -12.55
C ALA A 207 -26.16 -9.64 -12.64
N LEU A 208 -26.03 -10.65 -11.77
CA LEU A 208 -24.93 -11.60 -11.85
C LEU A 208 -25.08 -12.52 -13.08
N SER A 209 -24.00 -12.68 -13.83
CA SER A 209 -23.94 -13.60 -14.98
C SER A 209 -22.94 -14.71 -14.68
N GLY A 210 -23.43 -15.93 -14.44
CA GLY A 210 -22.58 -17.09 -14.11
C GLY A 210 -21.43 -17.29 -15.10
N THR A 211 -21.71 -17.27 -16.40
CA THR A 211 -20.69 -17.45 -17.45
C THR A 211 -19.64 -16.35 -17.47
N ARG A 212 -20.05 -15.07 -17.43
CA ARG A 212 -19.12 -13.93 -17.51
C ARG A 212 -18.30 -13.77 -16.23
N MET A 213 -18.93 -14.04 -15.09
CA MET A 213 -18.27 -14.05 -13.79
C MET A 213 -17.27 -15.21 -13.69
N GLY A 214 -17.62 -16.40 -14.19
CA GLY A 214 -16.69 -17.52 -14.32
C GLY A 214 -15.48 -17.16 -15.18
N ALA A 215 -15.69 -16.50 -16.33
CA ALA A 215 -14.59 -16.02 -17.18
C ALA A 215 -13.73 -14.94 -16.50
N ALA A 216 -14.34 -14.03 -15.74
CA ALA A 216 -13.62 -13.03 -14.96
C ALA A 216 -12.69 -13.69 -13.92
N PHE A 217 -13.20 -14.69 -13.19
CA PHE A 217 -12.40 -15.44 -12.22
C PHE A 217 -11.33 -16.32 -12.88
N ALA A 218 -11.63 -16.93 -14.02
CA ALA A 218 -10.65 -17.67 -14.80
C ALA A 218 -9.50 -16.75 -15.25
N LEU A 219 -9.79 -15.54 -15.72
CA LEU A 219 -8.78 -14.54 -16.08
C LEU A 219 -7.96 -14.10 -14.85
N ALA A 220 -8.62 -13.80 -13.72
CA ALA A 220 -7.94 -13.44 -12.48
C ALA A 220 -6.97 -14.57 -12.03
N GLY A 221 -7.43 -15.81 -12.08
CA GLY A 221 -6.64 -17.00 -11.79
C GLY A 221 -5.46 -17.18 -12.74
N ALA A 222 -5.66 -16.97 -14.04
CA ALA A 222 -4.59 -17.05 -15.04
C ALA A 222 -3.48 -16.01 -14.80
N ILE A 223 -3.85 -14.78 -14.44
CA ILE A 223 -2.88 -13.71 -14.09
C ILE A 223 -2.11 -14.06 -12.81
N ALA A 224 -2.83 -14.57 -11.80
CA ALA A 224 -2.23 -14.91 -10.51
C ALA A 224 -1.42 -16.23 -10.54
N ALA A 225 -1.64 -17.08 -11.54
CA ALA A 225 -1.13 -18.45 -11.57
C ALA A 225 0.39 -18.54 -11.37
N PHE A 226 1.15 -17.73 -12.10
CA PHE A 226 2.61 -17.83 -12.09
C PHE A 226 3.25 -17.49 -10.72
N PRO A 227 2.95 -16.34 -10.09
CA PRO A 227 3.42 -16.05 -8.73
C PRO A 227 2.92 -17.02 -7.67
N TYR A 228 1.65 -17.45 -7.76
CA TYR A 228 1.08 -18.38 -6.78
C TYR A 228 1.66 -19.80 -6.90
N GLN A 229 2.01 -20.24 -8.11
CA GLN A 229 2.75 -21.49 -8.29
C GLN A 229 4.13 -21.43 -7.61
N TRP A 230 4.83 -20.30 -7.71
CA TRP A 230 6.09 -20.11 -7.00
C TRP A 230 5.88 -20.17 -5.48
N ILE A 231 4.83 -19.52 -4.95
CA ILE A 231 4.51 -19.54 -3.52
C ILE A 231 4.28 -20.97 -3.02
N VAL A 232 3.49 -21.77 -3.73
CA VAL A 232 3.25 -23.19 -3.38
C VAL A 232 4.56 -23.98 -3.33
N ASN A 233 5.47 -23.72 -4.27
CA ASN A 233 6.78 -24.39 -4.33
C ASN A 233 7.80 -23.85 -3.31
N ASN A 234 7.53 -22.70 -2.69
CA ASN A 234 8.46 -21.99 -1.79
C ASN A 234 7.77 -21.56 -0.50
N LEU A 235 6.84 -22.38 0.03
CA LEU A 235 6.01 -22.07 1.20
C LEU A 235 6.83 -21.54 2.38
N ALA A 236 7.95 -22.18 2.73
CA ALA A 236 8.80 -21.73 3.84
C ALA A 236 9.37 -20.31 3.65
N LEU A 237 9.66 -19.89 2.42
CA LEU A 237 10.11 -18.52 2.12
C LEU A 237 8.93 -17.56 2.06
N ALA A 238 7.80 -17.99 1.48
CA ALA A 238 6.58 -17.20 1.36
C ALA A 238 5.90 -16.94 2.72
N THR A 239 6.06 -17.87 3.68
CA THR A 239 5.55 -17.76 5.05
C THR A 239 6.65 -17.48 6.07
N GLY A 240 7.90 -17.25 5.63
CA GLY A 240 9.05 -17.08 6.54
C GLY A 240 8.99 -15.83 7.41
N ALA A 241 8.24 -14.81 7.00
CA ALA A 241 7.90 -13.66 7.86
C ALA A 241 6.53 -13.82 8.56
N SER A 242 5.85 -14.95 8.36
CA SER A 242 4.55 -15.26 8.95
C SER A 242 4.67 -15.83 10.37
N GLY A 243 5.66 -15.40 11.16
CA GLY A 243 5.51 -15.41 12.63
C GLY A 243 4.27 -14.63 13.12
N SER A 244 3.57 -13.93 12.22
CA SER A 244 2.22 -13.38 12.46
C SER A 244 1.06 -14.38 12.26
N LEU A 245 1.32 -15.56 11.68
CA LEU A 245 0.41 -16.69 11.56
C LEU A 245 0.91 -17.87 12.41
N ASP A 246 1.69 -17.60 13.46
CA ASP A 246 1.80 -18.57 14.53
C ASP A 246 0.37 -18.85 15.01
N VAL A 247 -0.05 -20.10 14.84
CA VAL A 247 -1.20 -20.64 15.55
C VAL A 247 -0.83 -20.46 17.01
N ALA A 248 -1.34 -19.40 17.64
CA ALA A 248 -0.99 -19.08 18.99
C ALA A 248 -1.10 -20.36 19.83
N ASP A 249 -0.08 -20.67 20.63
CA ASP A 249 -0.04 -21.83 21.54
C ASP A 249 -1.16 -21.80 22.61
N GLY A 250 -2.06 -20.82 22.53
CA GLY A 250 -3.30 -20.76 23.27
C GLY A 250 -4.31 -21.81 22.81
N GLY A 251 -5.15 -22.26 23.76
CA GLY A 251 -6.24 -23.20 23.47
C GLY A 251 -7.17 -22.71 22.34
N PHE A 252 -7.81 -23.66 21.65
CA PHE A 252 -8.69 -23.42 20.51
C PHE A 252 -9.65 -22.21 20.66
N PHE A 253 -10.23 -22.03 21.85
CA PHE A 253 -11.14 -20.93 22.16
C PHE A 253 -10.44 -19.59 22.39
N SER A 254 -9.30 -19.56 23.08
CA SER A 254 -8.62 -18.29 23.43
C SER A 254 -8.08 -17.60 22.18
N THR A 255 -7.52 -18.36 21.23
CA THR A 255 -7.01 -17.83 19.97
C THR A 255 -8.11 -17.16 19.15
N ARG A 256 -9.31 -17.73 19.09
CA ARG A 256 -10.45 -17.15 18.37
C ARG A 256 -10.98 -15.87 19.02
N ILE A 257 -11.05 -15.85 20.35
CA ILE A 257 -11.47 -14.65 21.10
C ILE A 257 -10.45 -13.52 20.89
N SER A 258 -9.15 -13.83 20.95
CA SER A 258 -8.08 -12.88 20.64
C SER A 258 -8.23 -12.31 19.24
N GLY A 259 -8.41 -13.17 18.23
CA GLY A 259 -8.61 -12.75 16.85
C GLY A 259 -9.84 -11.86 16.65
N LEU A 260 -10.96 -12.16 17.33
CA LEU A 260 -12.16 -11.31 17.30
C LEU A 260 -11.94 -9.96 17.96
N PHE A 261 -11.23 -9.92 19.09
CA PHE A 261 -10.89 -8.66 19.76
C PHE A 261 -9.96 -7.80 18.90
N GLU A 262 -8.91 -8.39 18.32
CA GLU A 262 -8.02 -7.70 17.38
C GLU A 262 -8.76 -7.23 16.13
N LEU A 263 -9.74 -8.00 15.62
CA LEU A 263 -10.62 -7.55 14.54
C LEU A 263 -11.44 -6.33 14.94
N VAL A 264 -11.98 -6.27 16.16
CA VAL A 264 -12.71 -5.07 16.65
C VAL A 264 -11.77 -3.86 16.69
N GLN A 265 -10.53 -4.02 17.16
CA GLN A 265 -9.53 -2.95 17.16
C GLN A 265 -9.17 -2.51 15.74
N ALA A 266 -8.97 -3.46 14.83
CA ALA A 266 -8.70 -3.20 13.42
C ALA A 266 -9.87 -2.46 12.72
N LEU A 267 -11.12 -2.84 13.02
CA LEU A 267 -12.32 -2.16 12.53
C LEU A 267 -12.40 -0.73 13.08
N ALA A 268 -12.15 -0.55 14.38
CA ALA A 268 -12.15 0.76 15.01
C ALA A 268 -11.09 1.67 14.39
N SER A 269 -9.85 1.20 14.23
CA SER A 269 -8.77 2.02 13.66
C SER A 269 -9.02 2.43 12.20
N ASN A 270 -9.76 1.62 11.45
CA ASN A 270 -10.05 1.87 10.04
C ASN A 270 -11.35 2.64 9.77
N ALA A 271 -12.35 2.54 10.67
CA ALA A 271 -13.72 2.98 10.39
C ALA A 271 -14.31 3.93 11.44
N ALA A 272 -13.75 4.01 12.65
CA ALA A 272 -14.33 4.83 13.72
C ALA A 272 -14.40 6.31 13.34
N LEU A 273 -13.29 6.88 12.84
CA LEU A 273 -13.23 8.30 12.46
C LEU A 273 -14.28 8.70 11.40
N PRO A 274 -14.36 8.05 10.22
CA PRO A 274 -15.32 8.47 9.20
C PRO A 274 -16.77 8.29 9.64
N PHE A 275 -17.12 7.20 10.33
CA PHE A 275 -18.51 6.97 10.77
C PHE A 275 -18.89 7.81 11.99
N ALA A 276 -17.99 8.04 12.95
CA ALA A 276 -18.25 8.93 14.07
C ALA A 276 -18.45 10.38 13.59
N LEU A 277 -17.59 10.88 12.69
CA LEU A 277 -17.76 12.19 12.08
C LEU A 277 -19.10 12.28 11.34
N ALA A 278 -19.45 11.25 10.57
CA ALA A 278 -20.72 11.20 9.87
C ALA A 278 -21.94 11.28 10.82
N LEU A 279 -21.92 10.52 11.92
CA LEU A 279 -22.98 10.53 12.94
C LEU A 279 -23.08 11.91 13.63
N LEU A 280 -21.94 12.50 14.00
CA LEU A 280 -21.90 13.84 14.59
C LEU A 280 -22.48 14.89 13.66
N LEU A 281 -22.14 14.87 12.37
CA LEU A 281 -22.66 15.82 11.39
C LEU A 281 -24.16 15.64 11.13
N LEU A 282 -24.65 14.39 11.14
CA LEU A 282 -26.09 14.13 11.06
C LEU A 282 -26.83 14.66 12.28
N TRP A 283 -26.22 14.64 13.46
CA TRP A 283 -26.81 15.12 14.71
C TRP A 283 -26.79 16.65 14.81
N PHE A 284 -25.64 17.29 14.59
CA PHE A 284 -25.43 18.72 14.84
C PHE A 284 -25.66 19.60 13.61
N ALA A 285 -25.58 19.05 12.40
CA ALA A 285 -25.75 19.82 11.16
C ALA A 285 -26.76 19.18 10.18
N PRO A 286 -27.93 18.68 10.64
CA PRO A 286 -28.91 18.08 9.75
C PRO A 286 -29.44 19.09 8.73
N ALA A 287 -29.74 18.62 7.53
CA ALA A 287 -30.48 19.38 6.53
C ALA A 287 -31.98 19.38 6.89
N LEU A 288 -32.47 20.46 7.52
CA LEU A 288 -33.88 20.64 7.90
C LEU A 288 -34.86 20.62 6.71
N ARG A 289 -34.35 20.94 5.51
CA ARG A 289 -34.99 20.72 4.22
C ARG A 289 -33.93 20.13 3.30
N PRO A 290 -34.24 19.16 2.42
CA PRO A 290 -33.30 18.73 1.39
C PRO A 290 -32.79 20.00 0.70
N VAL A 291 -31.47 20.22 0.69
CA VAL A 291 -30.88 21.41 0.07
C VAL A 291 -31.47 21.53 -1.32
N ALA A 292 -32.34 22.53 -1.52
CA ALA A 292 -33.08 22.66 -2.76
C ALA A 292 -32.04 22.72 -3.89
N PRO A 293 -32.02 21.72 -4.78
CA PRO A 293 -31.04 21.69 -5.83
C PRO A 293 -31.21 22.97 -6.68
N PRO A 294 -30.14 23.67 -7.08
CA PRO A 294 -30.29 24.81 -7.97
C PRO A 294 -30.92 24.34 -9.28
N LEU A 295 -32.21 24.64 -9.46
CA LEU A 295 -33.15 24.48 -10.60
C LEU A 295 -33.04 23.27 -11.56
N ARG A 296 -32.09 22.35 -11.38
CA ARG A 296 -31.76 21.22 -12.28
C ARG A 296 -31.04 20.05 -11.62
N ALA A 297 -30.69 20.10 -10.32
CA ALA A 297 -30.17 18.89 -9.67
C ALA A 297 -31.36 17.97 -9.37
N THR A 298 -31.58 17.02 -10.27
CA THR A 298 -32.65 16.02 -10.14
C THR A 298 -32.46 15.23 -8.86
N GLU A 299 -33.54 14.95 -8.14
CA GLU A 299 -33.60 14.02 -6.99
C GLU A 299 -32.83 12.70 -7.25
N HIS A 300 -32.73 12.30 -8.51
CA HIS A 300 -31.94 11.17 -9.00
C HIS A 300 -30.48 11.12 -8.51
N SER A 301 -29.77 12.26 -8.39
CA SER A 301 -28.37 12.23 -7.93
C SER A 301 -28.24 11.83 -6.46
N GLY A 302 -29.15 12.31 -5.60
CA GLY A 302 -29.14 11.94 -4.18
C GLY A 302 -29.52 10.47 -3.96
N VAL A 303 -30.47 9.96 -4.74
CA VAL A 303 -30.87 8.54 -4.71
C VAL A 303 -29.73 7.63 -5.17
N ALA A 304 -29.06 7.97 -6.28
CA ALA A 304 -27.93 7.20 -6.80
C ALA A 304 -26.74 7.21 -5.84
N ALA A 305 -26.42 8.37 -5.24
CA ALA A 305 -25.38 8.49 -4.21
C ALA A 305 -25.66 7.60 -3.00
N ALA A 306 -26.89 7.64 -2.48
CA ALA A 306 -27.31 6.81 -1.36
C ALA A 306 -27.31 5.31 -1.72
N GLN A 307 -27.65 4.94 -2.96
CA GLN A 307 -27.58 3.56 -3.42
C GLN A 307 -26.14 3.05 -3.47
N LEU A 308 -25.21 3.84 -4.00
CA LEU A 308 -23.79 3.50 -3.99
C LEU A 308 -23.24 3.44 -2.56
N GLY A 309 -23.56 4.43 -1.71
CA GLY A 309 -23.16 4.44 -0.29
C GLY A 309 -23.65 3.20 0.47
N ARG A 310 -24.91 2.78 0.25
CA ARG A 310 -25.45 1.53 0.82
C ARG A 310 -24.79 0.28 0.27
N PHE A 311 -24.43 0.27 -1.01
CA PHE A 311 -23.68 -0.82 -1.61
C PHE A 311 -22.29 -0.95 -0.96
N LEU A 312 -21.56 0.16 -0.82
CA LEU A 312 -20.26 0.18 -0.16
C LEU A 312 -20.37 -0.25 1.31
N LEU A 313 -21.36 0.25 2.06
CA LEU A 313 -21.57 -0.17 3.44
C LEU A 313 -21.85 -1.67 3.55
N ARG A 314 -22.69 -2.22 2.68
CA ARG A 314 -22.96 -3.66 2.61
C ARG A 314 -21.70 -4.45 2.26
N TYR A 315 -20.88 -3.94 1.35
CA TYR A 315 -19.58 -4.53 1.02
C TYR A 315 -18.63 -4.59 2.22
N LEU A 316 -18.52 -3.51 3.00
CA LEU A 316 -17.73 -3.51 4.24
C LEU A 316 -18.26 -4.53 5.24
N VAL A 317 -19.58 -4.65 5.40
CA VAL A 317 -20.20 -5.66 6.28
C VAL A 317 -19.91 -7.09 5.79
N CYS A 318 -20.04 -7.36 4.49
CA CYS A 318 -19.72 -8.67 3.91
C CYS A 318 -18.23 -9.01 4.06
N PHE A 319 -17.34 -8.02 3.90
CA PHE A 319 -15.90 -8.20 4.13
C PHE A 319 -15.61 -8.53 5.59
N THR A 320 -16.22 -7.81 6.55
CA THR A 320 -16.11 -8.13 7.98
C THR A 320 -16.63 -9.53 8.29
N ALA A 321 -17.78 -9.93 7.73
CA ALA A 321 -18.33 -11.26 7.93
C ALA A 321 -17.38 -12.36 7.45
N LEU A 322 -16.69 -12.15 6.31
CA LEU A 322 -15.67 -13.07 5.83
C LEU A 322 -14.48 -13.19 6.79
N LEU A 323 -14.01 -12.07 7.34
CA LEU A 323 -12.92 -12.10 8.34
C LEU A 323 -13.35 -12.82 9.61
N VAL A 324 -14.57 -12.57 10.11
CA VAL A 324 -15.12 -13.30 11.26
C VAL A 324 -15.17 -14.80 10.99
N ILE A 325 -15.69 -15.22 9.83
CA ILE A 325 -15.72 -16.64 9.44
C ILE A 325 -14.28 -17.19 9.37
N GLY A 326 -13.34 -16.46 8.78
CA GLY A 326 -11.93 -16.85 8.72
C GLY A 326 -11.32 -17.06 10.10
N ILE A 327 -11.55 -16.15 11.05
CA ILE A 327 -11.09 -16.26 12.44
C ILE A 327 -11.69 -17.49 13.12
N LEU A 328 -13.00 -17.69 12.99
CA LEU A 328 -13.71 -18.79 13.65
C LEU A 328 -13.33 -20.17 13.07
N VAL A 329 -13.18 -20.27 11.75
CA VAL A 329 -12.87 -21.53 11.06
C VAL A 329 -11.38 -21.84 11.13
N ALA A 330 -10.52 -20.92 10.71
CA ALA A 330 -9.08 -21.15 10.61
C ALA A 330 -8.32 -20.91 11.92
N GLY A 331 -8.97 -20.37 12.97
CA GLY A 331 -8.34 -20.13 14.26
C GLY A 331 -7.28 -19.04 14.24
N ILE A 332 -7.48 -17.99 13.43
CA ILE A 332 -6.54 -16.87 13.30
C ILE A 332 -6.59 -16.03 14.57
N GLY A 333 -5.50 -16.02 15.35
CA GLY A 333 -5.42 -15.28 16.61
C GLY A 333 -4.90 -13.85 16.50
N ASN A 334 -4.23 -13.52 15.39
CA ASN A 334 -3.60 -12.22 15.16
C ASN A 334 -4.19 -11.55 13.91
N VAL A 335 -4.98 -10.49 14.10
CA VAL A 335 -5.63 -9.72 13.04
C VAL A 335 -5.07 -8.31 13.03
N ARG A 336 -4.26 -8.00 12.02
CA ARG A 336 -3.69 -6.66 11.87
C ARG A 336 -4.65 -5.70 11.16
N ASP A 337 -4.69 -4.46 11.62
CA ASP A 337 -5.40 -3.34 11.00
C ASP A 337 -5.14 -3.19 9.49
N ARG A 338 -3.88 -3.36 9.06
CA ARG A 338 -3.50 -3.29 7.63
C ARG A 338 -4.14 -4.38 6.76
N TRP A 339 -4.71 -5.44 7.36
CA TRP A 339 -5.41 -6.48 6.61
C TRP A 339 -6.75 -6.01 6.06
N LEU A 340 -7.33 -4.96 6.63
CA LEU A 340 -8.63 -4.45 6.22
C LEU A 340 -8.55 -3.45 5.07
N LEU A 341 -7.37 -2.91 4.78
CA LEU A 341 -7.17 -1.78 3.86
C LEU A 341 -7.74 -1.96 2.45
N PRO A 342 -7.66 -3.13 1.79
CA PRO A 342 -8.25 -3.30 0.46
C PRO A 342 -9.76 -3.00 0.40
N ALA A 343 -10.47 -3.12 1.53
CA ALA A 343 -11.88 -2.81 1.65
C ALA A 343 -12.13 -1.51 2.44
N PHE A 344 -11.55 -1.41 3.63
CA PHE A 344 -11.91 -0.38 4.62
C PHE A 344 -11.35 1.00 4.34
N SER A 345 -10.40 1.17 3.40
CA SER A 345 -10.09 2.49 2.87
C SER A 345 -11.30 3.16 2.21
N LEU A 346 -12.34 2.40 1.84
CA LEU A 346 -13.61 2.93 1.31
C LEU A 346 -14.63 3.32 2.41
N ALA A 347 -14.33 3.14 3.70
CA ALA A 347 -15.24 3.50 4.79
C ALA A 347 -15.59 5.00 4.80
N GLY A 348 -14.59 5.86 4.63
CA GLY A 348 -14.79 7.31 4.51
C GLY A 348 -15.60 7.70 3.27
N PRO A 349 -15.22 7.30 2.04
CA PRO A 349 -16.03 7.52 0.85
C PRO A 349 -17.49 7.04 1.00
N ALA A 350 -17.71 5.87 1.61
CA ALA A 350 -19.05 5.35 1.89
C ALA A 350 -19.83 6.26 2.86
N ALA A 351 -19.20 6.68 3.96
CA ALA A 351 -19.80 7.58 4.93
C ALA A 351 -20.21 8.91 4.28
N VAL A 352 -19.33 9.53 3.49
CA VAL A 352 -19.62 10.78 2.78
C VAL A 352 -20.81 10.61 1.82
N LEU A 353 -20.84 9.55 1.01
CA LEU A 353 -21.94 9.27 0.08
C LEU A 353 -23.30 9.11 0.79
N LEU A 354 -23.32 8.52 1.99
CA LEU A 354 -24.53 8.30 2.76
C LEU A 354 -25.11 9.58 3.36
N ILE A 355 -24.26 10.55 3.73
CA ILE A 355 -24.68 11.74 4.48
C ILE A 355 -24.68 13.03 3.68
N TRP A 356 -23.97 13.11 2.54
CA TRP A 356 -23.71 14.38 1.85
C TRP A 356 -24.96 15.23 1.58
N HIS A 357 -26.05 14.58 1.17
CA HIS A 357 -27.34 15.24 0.89
C HIS A 357 -28.27 15.37 2.12
N ARG A 358 -27.86 14.83 3.27
CA ARG A 358 -28.59 14.85 4.55
C ARG A 358 -28.05 15.86 5.55
N ILE A 359 -26.87 16.43 5.28
CA ILE A 359 -26.24 17.48 6.08
C ILE A 359 -26.38 18.83 5.39
N ASN A 360 -26.47 19.90 6.17
CA ASN A 360 -26.56 21.26 5.65
C ASN A 360 -25.20 21.77 5.14
N ARG A 361 -25.14 23.02 4.63
CA ARG A 361 -23.88 23.59 4.11
C ARG A 361 -22.77 23.68 5.16
N LEU A 362 -23.10 23.99 6.41
CA LEU A 362 -22.12 24.00 7.49
C LEU A 362 -21.51 22.61 7.68
N GLY A 363 -22.34 21.56 7.73
CA GLY A 363 -21.87 20.18 7.84
C GLY A 363 -20.97 19.75 6.67
N GLN A 364 -21.32 20.14 5.44
CA GLN A 364 -20.50 19.89 4.26
C GLN A 364 -19.14 20.60 4.36
N THR A 365 -19.13 21.88 4.77
CA THR A 365 -17.90 22.63 5.00
C THR A 365 -17.05 22.00 6.09
N VAL A 366 -17.62 21.62 7.23
CA VAL A 366 -16.89 20.96 8.33
C VAL A 366 -16.23 19.67 7.86
N LEU A 367 -16.96 18.82 7.12
CA LEU A 367 -16.44 17.56 6.59
C LEU A 367 -15.25 17.79 5.67
N VAL A 368 -15.40 18.70 4.71
CA VAL A 368 -14.33 19.02 3.75
C VAL A 368 -13.14 19.64 4.45
N SER A 369 -13.36 20.65 5.30
CA SER A 369 -12.29 21.33 6.04
C SER A 369 -11.55 20.36 6.94
N PHE A 370 -12.23 19.47 7.65
CA PHE A 370 -11.60 18.46 8.51
C PHE A 370 -10.74 17.48 7.70
N SER A 371 -11.24 17.02 6.55
CA SER A 371 -10.48 16.12 5.66
C SER A 371 -9.26 16.83 5.05
N VAL A 372 -9.39 18.10 4.68
CA VAL A 372 -8.28 18.94 4.18
C VAL A 372 -7.25 19.20 5.28
N LEU A 373 -7.69 19.43 6.52
CA LEU A 373 -6.77 19.59 7.66
C LEU A 373 -5.95 18.33 7.90
N ILE A 374 -6.54 17.14 7.76
CA ILE A 374 -5.78 15.88 7.81
C ILE A 374 -4.76 15.82 6.67
N ALA A 375 -5.17 16.11 5.44
CA ALA A 375 -4.26 16.13 4.30
C ALA A 375 -3.08 17.12 4.48
N LEU A 376 -3.35 18.32 5.02
CA LEU A 376 -2.32 19.30 5.35
C LEU A 376 -1.41 18.82 6.49
N ALA A 377 -1.97 18.18 7.51
CA ALA A 377 -1.20 17.58 8.59
C ALA A 377 -0.27 16.46 8.09
N VAL A 378 -0.72 15.65 7.13
CA VAL A 378 0.13 14.63 6.47
C VAL A 378 1.22 15.32 5.66
N LEU A 379 0.90 16.34 4.87
CA LEU A 379 1.86 17.07 4.04
C LEU A 379 3.01 17.65 4.84
N ILE A 380 2.72 18.19 6.03
CA ILE A 380 3.73 18.79 6.91
C ILE A 380 4.39 17.73 7.80
N GLY A 381 3.59 16.84 8.39
CA GLY A 381 4.02 15.92 9.42
C GLY A 381 4.84 14.75 8.87
N HIS A 382 4.49 14.20 7.71
CA HIS A 382 5.20 13.05 7.14
C HIS A 382 6.69 13.31 6.85
N PRO A 383 7.11 14.40 6.18
CA PRO A 383 8.53 14.63 5.96
C PRO A 383 9.30 14.81 7.28
N LEU A 384 8.71 15.51 8.26
CA LEU A 384 9.29 15.69 9.59
C LEU A 384 9.43 14.36 10.32
N GLU A 385 8.40 13.52 10.30
CA GLU A 385 8.46 12.16 10.85
C GLU A 385 9.53 11.34 10.13
N SER A 386 9.57 11.38 8.80
CA SER A 386 10.57 10.62 8.03
C SER A 386 12.01 11.03 8.35
N ARG A 387 12.22 12.27 8.80
CA ARG A 387 13.53 12.82 9.19
C ARG A 387 13.88 12.50 10.64
N TYR A 388 12.97 12.81 11.57
CA TYR A 388 13.27 12.85 13.00
C TYR A 388 12.67 11.69 13.81
N TRP A 389 11.73 10.92 13.27
CA TRP A 389 11.10 9.84 14.04
C TRP A 389 12.09 8.69 14.31
N GLN A 390 12.45 8.53 15.57
CA GLN A 390 13.47 7.56 16.02
C GLN A 390 14.80 7.71 15.27
N ASP A 391 15.10 8.93 14.78
CA ASP A 391 16.32 9.31 14.05
C ASP A 391 16.70 8.38 12.88
N ARG A 392 15.69 7.75 12.25
CA ARG A 392 15.91 6.80 11.16
C ARG A 392 16.27 7.44 9.85
N GLY A 393 15.65 8.59 9.57
CA GLY A 393 15.94 9.37 8.39
C GLY A 393 17.37 9.91 8.37
N ASN A 394 17.96 10.12 9.55
CA ASN A 394 19.34 10.54 9.74
C ASN A 394 20.25 9.38 10.14
N ALA A 395 19.84 8.13 9.95
CA ALA A 395 20.70 7.00 10.30
C ALA A 395 22.03 7.11 9.54
N PRO A 396 23.19 7.10 10.22
CA PRO A 396 24.50 7.46 9.67
C PRO A 396 25.12 6.32 8.84
N PHE A 397 24.45 5.95 7.75
CA PHE A 397 24.98 4.95 6.82
C PHE A 397 26.14 5.50 5.96
N GLY A 398 26.34 6.82 5.89
CA GLY A 398 27.49 7.42 5.20
C GLY A 398 28.83 6.95 5.78
N PRO A 399 29.09 7.18 7.08
CA PRO A 399 30.29 6.65 7.76
C PRO A 399 30.49 5.14 7.64
N VAL A 400 29.39 4.37 7.54
CA VAL A 400 29.44 2.92 7.31
C VAL A 400 30.03 2.61 5.93
N ILE A 401 29.54 3.28 4.88
CA ILE A 401 30.05 3.13 3.51
C ILE A 401 31.52 3.56 3.44
N GLU A 402 31.87 4.74 3.98
CA GLU A 402 33.26 5.24 4.01
C GLU A 402 34.21 4.25 4.68
N THR A 403 33.78 3.67 5.81
CA THR A 403 34.57 2.66 6.52
C THR A 403 34.75 1.39 5.68
N MET A 404 33.70 0.92 5.00
CA MET A 404 33.79 -0.25 4.13
C MET A 404 34.71 0.00 2.93
N GLU A 405 34.64 1.17 2.31
CA GLU A 405 35.53 1.59 1.22
C GLU A 405 36.98 1.67 1.68
N ALA A 406 37.25 2.25 2.87
CA ALA A 406 38.57 2.28 3.47
C ALA A 406 39.13 0.88 3.79
N MET A 407 38.25 -0.11 3.99
CA MET A 407 38.62 -1.52 4.16
C MET A 407 38.73 -2.29 2.83
N GLY A 408 38.58 -1.61 1.68
CA GLY A 408 38.76 -2.19 0.35
C GLY A 408 37.48 -2.59 -0.38
N ALA A 409 36.29 -2.12 0.05
CA ALA A 409 35.07 -2.32 -0.73
C ALA A 409 35.09 -1.49 -2.01
N THR A 410 34.85 -2.16 -3.15
CA THR A 410 34.89 -1.57 -4.49
C THR A 410 33.54 -1.73 -5.18
N SER A 411 33.48 -1.40 -6.48
CA SER A 411 32.30 -1.72 -7.27
C SER A 411 32.09 -3.23 -7.38
N GLY A 412 30.84 -3.68 -7.31
CA GLY A 412 30.49 -5.10 -7.32
C GLY A 412 30.77 -5.85 -6.02
N THR A 413 31.17 -5.17 -4.94
CA THR A 413 31.32 -5.80 -3.62
C THR A 413 30.01 -6.43 -3.19
N TYR A 414 30.11 -7.68 -2.73
CA TYR A 414 28.98 -8.45 -2.26
C TYR A 414 28.85 -8.32 -0.74
N VAL A 415 27.69 -7.88 -0.28
CA VAL A 415 27.41 -7.60 1.14
C VAL A 415 26.15 -8.35 1.56
N VAL A 416 26.22 -9.07 2.68
CA VAL A 416 25.02 -9.55 3.36
C VAL A 416 24.78 -8.77 4.62
N ALA A 417 23.61 -8.14 4.70
CA ALA A 417 23.22 -7.34 5.83
C ALA A 417 22.39 -8.12 6.85
N PRO A 418 22.54 -7.80 8.16
CA PRO A 418 21.87 -8.53 9.24
C PRO A 418 20.37 -8.25 9.28
N PHE A 419 19.92 -7.12 8.74
CA PHE A 419 18.51 -6.78 8.61
C PHE A 419 18.20 -6.15 7.24
N GLN A 420 16.96 -6.33 6.78
CA GLN A 420 16.46 -5.75 5.53
C GLN A 420 16.62 -4.21 5.49
N TRP A 421 16.45 -3.56 6.64
CA TRP A 421 16.60 -2.09 6.73
C TRP A 421 18.03 -1.64 6.42
N ASP A 422 19.03 -2.39 6.88
CA ASP A 422 20.44 -2.11 6.60
C ASP A 422 20.77 -2.42 5.14
N ALA A 423 20.31 -3.57 4.63
CA ALA A 423 20.51 -3.97 3.24
C ALA A 423 20.01 -2.90 2.26
N GLY A 424 18.79 -2.40 2.48
CA GLY A 424 18.20 -1.35 1.65
C GLY A 424 18.95 -0.04 1.69
N ASN A 425 19.40 0.38 2.88
CA ASN A 425 20.13 1.64 3.04
C ASN A 425 21.55 1.59 2.46
N LEU A 426 22.22 0.43 2.53
CA LEU A 426 23.49 0.19 1.86
C LEU A 426 23.32 0.20 0.34
N LYS A 427 22.36 -0.58 -0.19
CA LYS A 427 22.08 -0.67 -1.63
C LYS A 427 21.62 0.67 -2.23
N HIS A 428 20.87 1.46 -1.47
CA HIS A 428 20.46 2.79 -1.88
C HIS A 428 21.65 3.75 -2.09
N ARG A 429 22.65 3.69 -1.20
CA ARG A 429 23.84 4.56 -1.26
C ARG A 429 24.90 4.05 -2.23
N ARG A 430 25.06 2.73 -2.33
CA ARG A 430 25.96 2.06 -3.26
C ARG A 430 25.17 1.14 -4.18
N THR A 431 24.62 1.73 -5.23
CA THR A 431 23.78 1.02 -6.21
C THR A 431 24.56 -0.03 -7.00
N ASP A 432 25.88 0.11 -7.06
CA ASP A 432 26.82 -0.78 -7.71
C ASP A 432 27.26 -1.97 -6.85
N TRP A 433 26.86 -2.02 -5.57
CA TRP A 433 27.07 -3.17 -4.70
C TRP A 433 25.99 -4.23 -4.90
N ILE A 434 26.34 -5.48 -4.65
CA ILE A 434 25.38 -6.58 -4.60
C ILE A 434 25.06 -6.80 -3.13
N VAL A 435 23.87 -6.37 -2.71
CA VAL A 435 23.46 -6.40 -1.32
C VAL A 435 22.27 -7.33 -1.17
N ASP A 436 22.40 -8.33 -0.30
CA ASP A 436 21.33 -9.24 0.08
C ASP A 436 21.09 -9.13 1.60
N ASP A 437 19.95 -9.61 2.07
CA ASP A 437 19.63 -9.69 3.49
C ASP A 437 19.82 -11.12 4.04
N TYR A 438 20.02 -11.21 5.36
CA TYR A 438 20.26 -12.43 6.12
C TYR A 438 19.23 -13.56 5.91
N ARG A 439 18.04 -13.32 5.35
CA ARG A 439 17.06 -14.38 5.06
C ARG A 439 17.59 -15.41 4.06
N LEU A 440 18.64 -15.08 3.30
CA LEU A 440 19.37 -16.02 2.45
C LEU A 440 20.50 -16.79 3.18
N LEU A 441 20.97 -16.27 4.33
CA LEU A 441 22.00 -16.89 5.13
C LEU A 441 21.40 -17.63 6.33
N ARG A 442 21.26 -18.95 6.22
CA ARG A 442 21.04 -19.84 7.39
C ARG A 442 22.21 -19.85 8.39
N PHE A 443 23.25 -19.04 8.19
CA PHE A 443 24.51 -19.10 8.95
C PHE A 443 24.52 -18.33 10.27
N ALA A 444 23.47 -17.55 10.61
CA ALA A 444 23.50 -16.66 11.77
C ALA A 444 22.63 -17.12 12.95
N GLN A 445 22.66 -18.42 13.30
CA GLN A 445 22.11 -18.90 14.57
C GLN A 445 23.17 -19.06 15.68
N HIS A 446 24.40 -18.55 15.49
CA HIS A 446 25.52 -18.79 16.43
C HIS A 446 26.24 -17.53 16.94
N ASP A 447 25.80 -16.32 16.56
CA ASP A 447 26.39 -15.05 17.05
C ASP A 447 25.24 -14.08 17.36
N ASP A 448 25.11 -13.62 18.62
CA ASP A 448 24.02 -12.73 19.08
C ASP A 448 24.15 -11.27 18.60
N ARG A 449 25.14 -10.96 17.74
CA ARG A 449 25.49 -9.60 17.30
C ARG A 449 25.22 -9.39 15.81
N PRO A 450 24.64 -8.25 15.38
CA PRO A 450 24.42 -7.96 13.96
C PRO A 450 25.75 -7.68 13.23
N PHE A 451 26.05 -8.47 12.20
CA PHE A 451 27.27 -8.30 11.39
C PHE A 451 26.95 -8.15 9.89
N LEU A 452 27.76 -7.34 9.21
CA LEU A 452 27.84 -7.23 7.75
C LEU A 452 28.87 -8.23 7.25
N LEU A 453 28.43 -9.21 6.46
CA LEU A 453 29.33 -10.15 5.80
C LEU A 453 29.75 -9.56 4.46
N VAL A 454 31.05 -9.31 4.27
CA VAL A 454 31.58 -8.79 3.02
C VAL A 454 32.42 -9.87 2.33
N LEU A 455 32.04 -10.24 1.11
CA LEU A 455 32.72 -11.27 0.33
C LEU A 455 33.61 -10.60 -0.73
N ASP A 456 34.90 -10.96 -0.76
CA ASP A 456 35.89 -10.37 -1.68
C ASP A 456 35.80 -10.94 -3.12
N ASN A 457 34.73 -11.66 -3.46
CA ASN A 457 34.49 -12.17 -4.82
C ASN A 457 33.00 -12.13 -5.15
N ASN A 458 32.66 -11.60 -6.33
CA ASN A 458 31.32 -11.42 -6.87
C ASN A 458 30.65 -12.78 -7.19
N PRO A 459 29.78 -13.33 -6.32
CA PRO A 459 29.11 -14.57 -6.63
C PRO A 459 27.85 -14.25 -7.43
N ALA A 460 27.80 -14.69 -8.69
CA ALA A 460 26.59 -14.59 -9.50
C ALA A 460 25.37 -15.30 -8.85
N ASN A 461 25.60 -16.22 -7.91
CA ASN A 461 24.57 -16.89 -7.13
C ASN A 461 25.11 -17.28 -5.75
N VAL A 462 24.63 -16.64 -4.70
CA VAL A 462 25.15 -16.75 -3.34
C VAL A 462 24.78 -18.08 -2.70
N THR A 463 23.60 -18.60 -2.98
CA THR A 463 23.18 -19.92 -2.48
C THR A 463 24.03 -21.03 -3.09
N GLN A 464 24.37 -20.92 -4.37
CA GLN A 464 25.27 -21.85 -5.04
C GLN A 464 26.70 -21.66 -4.55
N TRP A 465 27.15 -20.41 -4.40
CA TRP A 465 28.47 -20.08 -3.90
C TRP A 465 28.68 -20.54 -2.45
N LEU A 466 27.70 -20.36 -1.56
CA LEU A 466 27.78 -20.85 -0.17
C LEU A 466 27.80 -22.37 -0.10
N LYS A 467 27.02 -23.05 -0.95
CA LYS A 467 27.04 -24.52 -1.03
C LYS A 467 28.34 -25.05 -1.60
N GLN A 468 28.96 -24.32 -2.51
CA GLN A 468 30.13 -24.75 -3.26
C GLN A 468 31.46 -24.33 -2.62
N PHE A 469 31.50 -23.18 -1.97
CA PHE A 469 32.71 -22.54 -1.46
C PHE A 469 32.58 -22.10 0.01
N GLY A 470 31.42 -22.26 0.67
CA GLY A 470 31.25 -21.79 2.05
C GLY A 470 32.23 -22.41 3.06
N SER A 471 32.72 -23.62 2.79
CA SER A 471 33.81 -24.28 3.54
C SER A 471 35.20 -23.67 3.28
N ASP A 472 35.35 -23.04 2.13
CA ASP A 472 36.62 -22.55 1.58
C ASP A 472 36.79 -21.06 1.82
N TYR A 473 36.01 -20.46 2.73
CA TYR A 473 36.13 -19.05 3.10
C TYR A 473 36.30 -18.93 4.61
N ARG A 474 37.23 -18.08 5.03
CA ARG A 474 37.48 -17.75 6.45
C ARG A 474 37.51 -16.24 6.62
N ALA A 475 37.44 -15.78 7.87
CA ALA A 475 37.71 -14.38 8.18
C ALA A 475 39.06 -14.00 7.55
N CYS A 476 39.08 -12.91 6.78
CA CYS A 476 40.29 -12.43 6.12
C CYS A 476 41.35 -12.12 7.18
N PRO A 477 42.52 -12.79 7.18
CA PRO A 477 43.56 -12.54 8.18
C PRO A 477 44.01 -11.07 8.21
N ASP A 478 44.08 -10.45 7.02
CA ASP A 478 44.58 -9.09 6.83
C ASP A 478 43.51 -8.00 7.02
N ARG A 479 42.25 -8.39 7.24
CA ARG A 479 41.13 -7.47 7.45
C ARG A 479 40.39 -7.85 8.73
N PRO A 480 40.88 -7.41 9.91
CA PRO A 480 40.26 -7.75 11.17
C PRO A 480 38.81 -7.23 11.23
N GLU A 481 37.97 -7.93 11.99
CA GLU A 481 36.60 -7.50 12.25
C GLU A 481 36.61 -6.07 12.79
N LYS A 482 35.86 -5.17 12.13
CA LYS A 482 35.78 -3.77 12.52
C LYS A 482 34.40 -3.48 13.07
N ARG A 483 34.34 -3.06 14.34
CA ARG A 483 33.13 -2.51 14.93
C ARG A 483 32.94 -1.08 14.43
N ILE A 484 31.77 -0.80 13.88
CA ILE A 484 31.30 0.55 13.64
C ILE A 484 30.33 0.87 14.77
N ASP A 485 30.72 1.85 15.58
CA ASP A 485 29.86 2.47 16.58
C ASP A 485 29.73 3.95 16.20
N THR A 486 28.57 4.34 15.69
CA THR A 486 28.36 5.74 15.27
C THR A 486 28.13 6.69 16.46
N LYS A 487 28.35 6.24 17.71
CA LYS A 487 28.40 7.09 18.91
C LYS A 487 29.34 8.27 18.80
N GLU A 488 30.50 8.09 18.15
CA GLU A 488 31.55 9.09 18.14
C GLU A 488 31.30 10.23 17.13
N SER A 489 30.42 10.03 16.14
CA SER A 489 30.26 10.98 15.04
C SER A 489 29.29 12.13 15.33
N ASP A 490 28.20 11.90 16.10
CA ASP A 490 27.31 12.98 16.55
C ASP A 490 26.37 12.52 17.69
N PRO A 491 26.40 13.13 18.90
CA PRO A 491 25.57 12.70 20.04
C PRO A 491 24.05 12.82 19.81
N GLY A 492 23.61 13.50 18.75
CA GLY A 492 22.20 13.68 18.38
C GLY A 492 21.63 12.67 17.39
N GLU A 493 22.43 11.74 16.87
CA GLU A 493 21.99 10.79 15.83
C GLU A 493 21.74 9.37 16.35
N ARG A 494 20.92 8.61 15.62
CA ARG A 494 20.71 7.19 15.93
C ARG A 494 22.03 6.43 15.82
N GLN A 495 22.35 5.68 16.87
CA GLN A 495 23.50 4.80 16.89
C GLN A 495 23.25 3.56 16.02
N LEU A 496 24.14 3.33 15.06
CA LEU A 496 24.28 2.07 14.35
C LEU A 496 25.47 1.34 14.98
N GLU A 497 25.20 0.16 15.52
CA GLU A 497 26.24 -0.77 15.96
C GLU A 497 26.26 -1.94 14.99
N LEU A 498 27.25 -1.95 14.09
CA LEU A 498 27.43 -2.99 13.08
C LEU A 498 28.86 -3.51 13.12
N TYR A 499 29.02 -4.82 12.99
CA TYR A 499 30.33 -5.46 12.88
C TYR A 499 30.60 -5.82 11.43
N ILE A 500 31.66 -5.29 10.82
CA ILE A 500 32.06 -5.68 9.47
C ILE A 500 33.00 -6.88 9.57
N ARG A 501 32.58 -8.00 8.98
CA ARG A 501 33.38 -9.23 8.89
C ARG A 501 33.66 -9.54 7.42
N TRP A 502 34.93 -9.44 7.05
CA TRP A 502 35.41 -9.79 5.71
C TRP A 502 35.70 -11.28 5.62
N MET A 503 35.23 -11.91 4.55
CA MET A 503 35.50 -13.32 4.26
C MET A 503 36.36 -13.43 3.00
N CYS A 504 37.47 -14.15 3.11
CA CYS A 504 38.42 -14.40 2.04
C CYS A 504 38.50 -15.90 1.73
N PRO A 505 38.80 -16.29 0.48
CA PRO A 505 39.05 -17.68 0.14
C PRO A 505 40.23 -18.24 0.96
N THR A 506 40.12 -19.49 1.42
CA THR A 506 41.20 -20.25 2.03
C THR A 506 42.28 -20.49 0.98
N GLY A 507 43.47 -19.90 1.17
CA GLY A 507 44.58 -19.97 0.22
C GLY A 507 44.72 -18.74 -0.70
N SER A 508 44.07 -17.61 -0.39
CA SER A 508 44.35 -16.33 -1.06
C SER A 508 45.84 -15.97 -0.94
N PRO A 509 46.54 -15.52 -2.02
CA PRO A 509 48.01 -15.49 -2.11
C PRO A 509 48.72 -14.43 -1.25
N LYS A 510 48.04 -13.84 -0.26
CA LYS A 510 48.64 -12.86 0.67
C LYS A 510 48.84 -13.41 2.08
N SER A 511 48.62 -14.71 2.30
CA SER A 511 48.83 -15.34 3.61
C SER A 511 50.29 -15.62 3.97
N ASP A 512 51.25 -15.20 3.15
CA ASP A 512 52.69 -15.35 3.41
C ASP A 512 53.41 -14.00 3.25
N GLU A 513 53.10 -13.03 4.12
CA GLU A 513 54.04 -11.96 4.50
C GLU A 513 53.76 -11.40 5.90
#